data_AF-A0A9W6A710-F1
#
_entry.id   AF-A0A9W6A710-F1
#
_cell.length_a   1.000
_cell.length_b   1.000
_cell.length_c   1.000
_cell.angle_alpha   90.00
_cell.angle_beta   90.00
_cell.angle_gamma   90.00
#
_symmetry.space_group_name_H-M   'P 1'
#
loop_
_entity.id
_entity.type
_entity.pdbx_description
1 polymer ?
#
loop_
_entity_poly.entity_id
_entity_poly.type
_entity_poly.pdbx_seq_one_letter_code
_entity_poly.pdbx_strand_id
1 'polypeptide(L)'
;MSIYSNIATSKERHDQIQAELAAVESSPESLQSQESYLAELRSELTNTNRQLAQLHKVTKGNRELHEKYRDSTVRRLLYRARGKREEFEAKADQEMRDYYDALAKENRAQAQREMLEAQVADAVDHEKELQRACTTRERLHAELDTIYKRIFEGRTEEFPEEDAQEETTKQARREYGQRRERWSDLRQATQCLARAQLTLREVLLNLAETLRYCERDLWTFGSTLADWRQQDCLSRAQQKVTQTQMLVAQARRLDPRVQALPAMNLVQHDWVGELVFGTFLFHTSFLDMMQQSVLEVKRAEEVLAVQVRQAKSREDDMQAQVEEARVAFETAQQDLRQIRYELFMKTADPPPPYTEPMSPGISV
;
A
#
# COMPACT_ATOMS: atom_id res chain seq x y z
N MET A 1 -1.73 44.37 -23.85
CA MET A 1 -3.10 44.08 -24.31
C MET A 1 -4.00 44.14 -23.09
N SER A 2 -5.18 44.77 -23.21
CA SER A 2 -6.08 44.96 -22.08
C SER A 2 -6.71 43.62 -21.66
N ILE A 3 -6.96 43.42 -20.36
CA ILE A 3 -7.58 42.19 -19.79
C ILE A 3 -8.87 41.86 -20.54
N TYR A 4 -9.71 42.86 -20.82
CA TYR A 4 -10.95 42.74 -21.60
C TYR A 4 -10.74 42.15 -23.01
N SER A 5 -9.63 42.48 -23.68
CA SER A 5 -9.31 41.93 -25.01
C SER A 5 -8.92 40.44 -24.94
N ASN A 6 -8.19 40.03 -23.89
CA ASN A 6 -7.83 38.62 -23.70
C ASN A 6 -9.07 37.78 -23.36
N ILE A 7 -9.97 38.32 -22.55
CA ILE A 7 -11.26 37.69 -22.20
C ILE A 7 -12.12 37.50 -23.45
N ALA A 8 -12.30 38.54 -24.26
CA ALA A 8 -13.06 38.45 -25.51
C ALA A 8 -12.49 37.38 -26.47
N THR A 9 -11.16 37.30 -26.60
CA THR A 9 -10.51 36.29 -27.46
C THR A 9 -10.59 34.86 -26.92
N SER A 10 -10.84 34.67 -25.63
CA SER A 10 -10.84 33.34 -24.99
C SER A 10 -12.25 32.81 -24.69
N LYS A 11 -13.30 33.64 -24.87
CA LYS A 11 -14.69 33.35 -24.51
C LYS A 11 -15.22 32.05 -25.12
N GLU A 12 -15.13 31.91 -26.44
CA GLU A 12 -15.66 30.73 -27.13
C GLU A 12 -14.99 29.42 -26.66
N ARG A 13 -13.67 29.45 -26.45
CA ARG A 13 -12.94 28.28 -25.94
C ARG A 13 -13.28 27.98 -24.48
N HIS A 14 -13.46 29.02 -23.65
CA HIS A 14 -13.87 28.87 -22.27
C HIS A 14 -15.25 28.21 -22.16
N ASP A 15 -16.24 28.67 -22.94
CA ASP A 15 -17.59 28.09 -22.98
C ASP A 15 -17.57 26.61 -23.40
N GLN A 16 -16.76 26.27 -24.42
CA GLN A 16 -16.57 24.88 -24.86
C GLN A 16 -15.99 24.00 -23.75
N ILE A 17 -14.94 24.48 -23.06
CA ILE A 17 -14.31 23.71 -21.98
C ILE A 17 -15.30 23.49 -20.82
N GLN A 18 -16.11 24.49 -20.47
CA GLN A 18 -17.13 24.35 -19.42
C GLN A 18 -18.20 23.30 -19.80
N ALA A 19 -18.66 23.30 -21.05
CA ALA A 19 -19.60 22.30 -21.53
C ALA A 19 -18.98 20.87 -21.52
N GLU A 20 -17.72 20.74 -21.93
CA GLU A 20 -17.00 19.46 -21.89
C GLU A 20 -16.76 18.99 -20.44
N LEU A 21 -16.45 19.90 -19.51
CA LEU A 21 -16.27 19.59 -18.08
C LEU A 21 -17.55 19.09 -17.42
N ALA A 22 -18.70 19.71 -17.72
CA ALA A 22 -19.99 19.28 -17.19
C ALA A 22 -20.33 17.82 -17.58
N ALA A 23 -19.88 17.37 -18.76
CA ALA A 23 -20.09 16.00 -19.21
C ALA A 23 -19.23 14.97 -18.46
N VAL A 24 -18.09 15.38 -17.88
CA VAL A 24 -17.14 14.49 -17.19
C VAL A 24 -17.03 14.77 -15.69
N GLU A 25 -17.87 15.63 -15.14
CA GLU A 25 -17.76 16.13 -13.77
C GLU A 25 -17.82 15.01 -12.73
N SER A 26 -18.77 14.09 -12.86
CA SER A 26 -18.96 12.97 -11.93
C SER A 26 -17.97 11.81 -12.11
N SER A 27 -17.07 11.88 -13.10
CA SER A 27 -16.17 10.75 -13.44
C SER A 27 -15.28 10.27 -12.27
N PRO A 28 -14.71 11.14 -11.42
CA PRO A 28 -13.88 10.69 -10.30
C PRO A 28 -14.65 9.87 -9.25
N GLU A 29 -15.88 10.29 -8.90
CA GLU A 29 -16.74 9.57 -7.96
C GLU A 29 -17.20 8.23 -8.53
N SER A 30 -17.56 8.21 -9.81
CA SER A 30 -17.88 6.99 -10.53
C SER A 30 -16.69 6.04 -10.59
N LEU A 31 -15.47 6.55 -10.81
CA LEU A 31 -14.24 5.74 -10.82
C LEU A 31 -13.99 5.11 -9.44
N GLN A 32 -14.09 5.88 -8.36
CA GLN A 32 -13.92 5.35 -7.01
C GLN A 32 -14.95 4.27 -6.65
N SER A 33 -16.20 4.48 -7.06
CA SER A 33 -17.28 3.50 -6.89
C SER A 33 -16.99 2.21 -7.69
N GLN A 34 -16.50 2.36 -8.92
CA GLN A 34 -16.12 1.24 -9.79
C GLN A 34 -14.91 0.46 -9.25
N GLU A 35 -13.90 1.14 -8.71
CA GLU A 35 -12.74 0.50 -8.07
C GLU A 35 -13.17 -0.33 -6.85
N SER A 36 -14.12 0.20 -6.06
CA SER A 36 -14.69 -0.50 -4.90
C SER A 36 -15.46 -1.75 -5.34
N TYR A 37 -16.30 -1.64 -6.37
CA TYR A 37 -17.02 -2.76 -6.96
C TYR A 37 -16.07 -3.84 -7.53
N LEU A 38 -14.99 -3.44 -8.21
CA LEU A 38 -13.95 -4.36 -8.69
C LEU A 38 -13.24 -5.09 -7.55
N ALA A 39 -12.98 -4.41 -6.43
CA ALA A 39 -12.37 -5.03 -5.25
C ALA A 39 -13.29 -6.09 -4.64
N GLU A 40 -14.60 -5.82 -4.57
CA GLU A 40 -15.62 -6.78 -4.13
C GLU A 40 -15.69 -8.00 -5.05
N LEU A 41 -15.82 -7.80 -6.37
CA LEU A 41 -15.84 -8.89 -7.35
C LEU A 41 -14.57 -9.77 -7.28
N ARG A 42 -13.39 -9.16 -7.12
CA ARG A 42 -12.12 -9.91 -6.98
C ARG A 42 -12.08 -10.73 -5.69
N SER A 43 -12.65 -10.20 -4.60
CA SER A 43 -12.79 -10.92 -3.33
C SER A 43 -13.73 -12.13 -3.48
N GLU A 44 -14.89 -11.93 -4.11
CA GLU A 44 -15.86 -13.00 -4.40
C GLU A 44 -15.27 -14.09 -5.30
N LEU A 45 -14.55 -13.70 -6.35
CA LEU A 45 -13.86 -14.63 -7.23
C LEU A 45 -12.81 -15.46 -6.48
N THR A 46 -12.04 -14.82 -5.58
CA THR A 46 -11.05 -15.51 -4.73
C THR A 46 -11.71 -16.52 -3.80
N ASN A 47 -12.85 -16.16 -3.20
CA ASN A 47 -13.60 -17.06 -2.33
C ASN A 47 -14.22 -18.22 -3.12
N THR A 48 -14.79 -17.94 -4.29
CA THR A 48 -15.36 -18.95 -5.19
C THR A 48 -14.27 -19.93 -5.66
N ASN A 49 -13.07 -19.43 -6.00
CA ASN A 49 -11.92 -20.27 -6.35
C ASN A 49 -11.50 -21.20 -5.20
N ARG A 50 -11.48 -20.69 -3.96
CA ARG A 50 -11.18 -21.51 -2.78
C ARG A 50 -12.24 -22.58 -2.56
N GLN A 51 -13.51 -22.23 -2.70
CA GLN A 51 -14.64 -23.17 -2.59
C GLN A 51 -14.58 -24.24 -3.69
N LEU A 52 -14.29 -23.84 -4.92
CA LEU A 52 -14.17 -24.76 -6.05
C LEU A 52 -13.02 -25.76 -5.83
N ALA A 53 -11.86 -25.29 -5.33
CA ALA A 53 -10.76 -26.18 -4.98
C ALA A 53 -11.11 -27.20 -3.88
N GLN A 54 -11.98 -26.83 -2.94
CA GLN A 54 -12.49 -27.75 -1.91
C GLN A 54 -13.50 -28.75 -2.51
N LEU A 55 -14.47 -28.26 -3.29
CA LEU A 55 -15.46 -29.10 -3.96
C LEU A 55 -14.79 -30.11 -4.89
N HIS A 56 -13.80 -29.69 -5.67
CA HIS A 56 -13.03 -30.57 -6.56
C HIS A 56 -12.37 -31.73 -5.80
N LYS A 57 -11.80 -31.47 -4.60
CA LYS A 57 -11.23 -32.54 -3.75
C LYS A 57 -12.30 -33.52 -3.28
N VAL A 58 -13.47 -33.02 -2.88
CA VAL A 58 -14.61 -33.84 -2.45
C VAL A 58 -15.14 -34.68 -3.60
N THR A 59 -15.39 -34.08 -4.76
CA THR A 59 -15.84 -34.79 -5.97
C THR A 59 -14.86 -35.88 -6.36
N LYS A 60 -13.55 -35.61 -6.35
CA LYS A 60 -12.51 -36.60 -6.64
C LYS A 60 -12.54 -37.76 -5.64
N GLY A 61 -12.67 -37.48 -4.34
CA GLY A 61 -12.79 -38.51 -3.31
C GLY A 61 -14.02 -39.40 -3.49
N ASN A 62 -15.19 -38.78 -3.71
CA ASN A 62 -16.45 -39.50 -3.94
C ASN A 62 -16.40 -40.32 -5.24
N ARG A 63 -15.75 -39.79 -6.28
CA ARG A 63 -15.52 -40.51 -7.54
C ARG A 63 -14.72 -41.79 -7.32
N GLU A 64 -13.60 -41.69 -6.61
CA GLU A 64 -12.75 -42.86 -6.32
C GLU A 64 -13.49 -43.91 -5.47
N LEU A 65 -14.36 -43.49 -4.54
CA LEU A 65 -15.20 -44.40 -3.76
C LEU A 65 -16.26 -45.06 -4.64
N HIS A 66 -17.00 -44.28 -5.43
CA HIS A 66 -17.98 -44.78 -6.38
C HIS A 66 -17.36 -45.83 -7.33
N GLU A 67 -16.19 -45.53 -7.92
CA GLU A 67 -15.45 -46.46 -8.79
C GLU A 67 -15.08 -47.77 -8.05
N LYS A 68 -14.62 -47.69 -6.79
CA LYS A 68 -14.30 -48.88 -5.96
C LYS A 68 -15.52 -49.76 -5.68
N TYR A 69 -16.70 -49.19 -5.46
CA TYR A 69 -17.93 -49.96 -5.23
C TYR A 69 -18.55 -50.50 -6.53
N ARG A 70 -18.43 -49.75 -7.62
CA ARG A 70 -18.90 -50.18 -8.95
C ARG A 70 -18.07 -51.34 -9.51
N ASP A 71 -16.74 -51.25 -9.42
CA ASP A 71 -15.83 -52.12 -10.19
C ASP A 71 -15.22 -53.27 -9.36
N SER A 72 -15.30 -53.24 -8.03
CA SER A 72 -14.67 -54.29 -7.19
C SER A 72 -15.51 -55.57 -7.11
N THR A 73 -15.13 -56.56 -7.92
CA THR A 73 -15.64 -57.94 -7.85
C THR A 73 -15.30 -58.61 -6.52
N VAL A 74 -14.12 -58.33 -5.95
CA VAL A 74 -13.68 -58.87 -4.65
C VAL A 74 -14.55 -58.37 -3.50
N ARG A 75 -14.86 -57.06 -3.43
CA ARG A 75 -15.79 -56.54 -2.41
C ARG A 75 -17.18 -57.11 -2.58
N ARG A 76 -17.67 -57.19 -3.82
CA ARG A 76 -18.99 -57.78 -4.14
C ARG A 76 -19.08 -59.24 -3.67
N LEU A 77 -18.03 -60.03 -3.89
CA LEU A 77 -17.95 -61.42 -3.44
C LEU A 77 -17.86 -61.53 -1.91
N LEU A 78 -17.09 -60.66 -1.25
CA LEU A 78 -16.94 -60.66 0.21
C LEU A 78 -18.26 -60.34 0.93
N TYR A 79 -18.99 -59.32 0.46
CA TYR A 79 -20.31 -58.98 1.00
C TYR A 79 -21.34 -60.09 0.74
N ARG A 80 -21.28 -60.73 -0.44
CA ARG A 80 -22.12 -61.89 -0.77
C ARG A 80 -21.82 -63.09 0.12
N ALA A 81 -20.54 -63.38 0.40
CA ALA A 81 -20.12 -64.48 1.28
C ALA A 81 -20.55 -64.28 2.74
N ARG A 82 -20.75 -63.03 3.17
CA ARG A 82 -21.26 -62.68 4.51
C ARG A 82 -22.79 -62.53 4.57
N GLY A 83 -23.52 -62.83 3.48
CA GLY A 83 -24.98 -62.69 3.41
C GLY A 83 -25.48 -61.24 3.38
N LYS A 84 -24.61 -60.25 3.16
CA LYS A 84 -24.90 -58.81 3.26
C LYS A 84 -25.02 -58.15 1.87
N ARG A 85 -25.71 -58.81 0.94
CA ARG A 85 -25.81 -58.33 -0.45
C ARG A 85 -26.55 -56.99 -0.55
N GLU A 86 -27.68 -56.87 0.13
CA GLU A 86 -28.49 -55.64 0.15
C GLU A 86 -27.71 -54.45 0.75
N GLU A 87 -26.90 -54.67 1.78
CA GLU A 87 -26.02 -53.63 2.35
C GLU A 87 -24.96 -53.14 1.35
N PHE A 88 -24.49 -54.00 0.44
CA PHE A 88 -23.53 -53.60 -0.60
C PHE A 88 -24.18 -52.76 -1.69
N GLU A 89 -25.37 -53.18 -2.16
CA GLU A 89 -26.13 -52.45 -3.17
C GLU A 89 -26.57 -51.07 -2.63
N ALA A 90 -27.07 -51.01 -1.40
CA ALA A 90 -27.42 -49.74 -0.74
C ALA A 90 -26.21 -48.78 -0.60
N LYS A 91 -25.02 -49.31 -0.26
CA LYS A 91 -23.80 -48.49 -0.21
C LYS A 91 -23.35 -48.02 -1.59
N ALA A 92 -23.41 -48.88 -2.61
CA ALA A 92 -23.06 -48.48 -3.98
C ALA A 92 -23.97 -47.36 -4.51
N ASP A 93 -25.27 -47.45 -4.22
CA ASP A 93 -26.26 -46.42 -4.57
C ASP A 93 -26.01 -45.11 -3.81
N GLN A 94 -25.64 -45.19 -2.53
CA GLN A 94 -25.28 -44.03 -1.72
C GLN A 94 -24.03 -43.32 -2.28
N GLU A 95 -22.95 -44.04 -2.56
CA GLU A 95 -21.72 -43.46 -3.12
C GLU A 95 -21.95 -42.85 -4.51
N MET A 96 -22.85 -43.44 -5.30
CA MET A 96 -23.28 -42.86 -6.59
C MET A 96 -23.99 -41.52 -6.39
N ARG A 97 -24.95 -41.43 -5.46
CA ARG A 97 -25.64 -40.18 -5.14
C ARG A 97 -24.68 -39.12 -4.62
N ASP A 98 -23.81 -39.49 -3.68
CA ASP A 98 -22.81 -38.59 -3.08
C ASP A 98 -21.82 -38.06 -4.13
N TYR A 99 -21.45 -38.86 -5.13
CA TYR A 99 -20.64 -38.41 -6.26
C TYR A 99 -21.38 -37.41 -7.16
N TYR A 100 -22.61 -37.72 -7.60
CA TYR A 100 -23.37 -36.82 -8.48
C TYR A 100 -23.76 -35.52 -7.79
N ASP A 101 -24.07 -35.56 -6.49
CA ASP A 101 -24.34 -34.36 -5.68
C ASP A 101 -23.10 -33.47 -5.54
N ALA A 102 -21.93 -34.07 -5.32
CA ALA A 102 -20.65 -33.34 -5.29
C ALA A 102 -20.33 -32.71 -6.66
N LEU A 103 -20.49 -33.48 -7.74
CA LEU A 103 -20.28 -33.02 -9.12
C LEU A 103 -21.23 -31.87 -9.49
N ALA A 104 -22.52 -31.95 -9.11
CA ALA A 104 -23.48 -30.88 -9.35
C ALA A 104 -23.11 -29.59 -8.60
N LYS A 105 -22.62 -29.70 -7.35
CA LYS A 105 -22.13 -28.55 -6.58
C LYS A 105 -20.88 -27.93 -7.21
N GLU A 106 -19.93 -28.76 -7.66
CA GLU A 106 -18.73 -28.32 -8.36
C GLU A 106 -19.07 -27.58 -9.66
N ASN A 107 -19.97 -28.13 -10.49
CA ASN A 107 -20.40 -27.50 -11.74
C ASN A 107 -21.10 -26.15 -11.50
N ARG A 108 -21.91 -26.03 -10.44
CA ARG A 108 -22.54 -24.75 -10.05
C ARG A 108 -21.49 -23.72 -9.65
N ALA A 109 -20.50 -24.12 -8.84
CA ALA A 109 -19.41 -23.23 -8.44
C ALA A 109 -18.53 -22.82 -9.63
N GLN A 110 -18.32 -23.72 -10.60
CA GLN A 110 -17.61 -23.44 -11.84
C GLN A 110 -18.36 -22.42 -12.70
N ALA A 111 -19.67 -22.57 -12.88
CA ALA A 111 -20.50 -21.60 -13.60
C ALA A 111 -20.51 -20.23 -12.90
N GLN A 112 -20.56 -20.20 -11.56
CA GLN A 112 -20.44 -18.96 -10.79
C GLN A 112 -19.09 -18.27 -11.00
N ARG A 113 -17.98 -19.05 -11.06
CA ARG A 113 -16.65 -18.51 -11.36
C ARG A 113 -16.62 -17.86 -12.74
N GLU A 114 -17.12 -18.55 -13.76
CA GLU A 114 -17.14 -18.04 -15.15
C GLU A 114 -17.97 -16.75 -15.26
N MET A 115 -19.10 -16.68 -14.56
CA MET A 115 -19.91 -15.46 -14.48
C MET A 115 -19.14 -14.30 -13.82
N LEU A 116 -18.47 -14.56 -12.69
CA LEU A 116 -17.65 -13.55 -12.00
C LEU A 116 -16.45 -13.10 -12.84
N GLU A 117 -15.82 -14.01 -13.58
CA GLU A 117 -14.72 -13.68 -14.51
C GLU A 117 -15.20 -12.74 -15.62
N ALA A 118 -16.38 -12.99 -16.20
CA ALA A 118 -16.99 -12.10 -17.18
C ALA A 118 -17.32 -10.72 -16.59
N GLN A 119 -17.94 -10.67 -15.40
CA GLN A 119 -18.24 -9.41 -14.71
C GLN A 119 -16.99 -8.61 -14.38
N VAL A 120 -15.90 -9.27 -13.99
CA VAL A 120 -14.60 -8.60 -13.76
C VAL A 120 -14.05 -8.03 -15.06
N ALA A 121 -14.16 -8.75 -16.19
CA ALA A 121 -13.70 -8.25 -17.48
C ALA A 121 -14.47 -7.00 -17.91
N ASP A 122 -15.80 -7.04 -17.85
CA ASP A 122 -16.66 -5.89 -18.17
C ASP A 122 -16.38 -4.70 -17.23
N ALA A 123 -16.22 -4.97 -15.93
CA ALA A 123 -15.93 -3.94 -14.95
C ALA A 123 -14.56 -3.28 -15.15
N VAL A 124 -13.55 -4.04 -15.59
CA VAL A 124 -12.22 -3.49 -15.94
C VAL A 124 -12.29 -2.62 -17.19
N ASP A 125 -13.11 -2.98 -18.18
CA ASP A 125 -13.27 -2.14 -19.36
C ASP A 125 -13.99 -0.83 -19.05
N HIS A 126 -15.00 -0.86 -18.17
CA HIS A 126 -15.64 0.36 -17.67
C HIS A 126 -14.70 1.23 -16.82
N GLU A 127 -13.83 0.63 -16.00
CA GLU A 127 -12.79 1.34 -15.24
C GLU A 127 -11.87 2.14 -16.20
N LYS A 128 -11.44 1.53 -17.32
CA LYS A 128 -10.60 2.22 -18.32
C LYS A 128 -11.31 3.42 -18.95
N GLU A 129 -12.62 3.32 -19.20
CA GLU A 129 -13.42 4.43 -19.73
C GLU A 129 -13.47 5.59 -18.73
N LEU A 130 -13.75 5.29 -17.47
CA LEU A 130 -13.77 6.28 -16.38
C LEU A 130 -12.39 6.91 -16.16
N GLN A 131 -11.30 6.14 -16.26
CA GLN A 131 -9.93 6.67 -16.21
C GLN A 131 -9.64 7.65 -17.36
N ARG A 132 -10.10 7.36 -18.59
CA ARG A 132 -9.99 8.28 -19.73
C ARG A 132 -10.81 9.55 -19.50
N ALA A 133 -12.01 9.44 -18.93
CA ALA A 133 -12.82 10.59 -18.57
C ALA A 133 -12.16 11.46 -17.49
N CYS A 134 -11.56 10.84 -16.46
CA CYS A 134 -10.78 11.55 -15.44
C CYS A 134 -9.56 12.27 -16.04
N THR A 135 -8.80 11.59 -16.92
CA THR A 135 -7.67 12.21 -17.65
C THR A 135 -8.13 13.40 -18.51
N THR A 136 -9.30 13.26 -19.14
CA THR A 136 -9.89 14.34 -19.95
C THR A 136 -10.26 15.53 -19.06
N ARG A 137 -10.90 15.28 -17.91
CA ARG A 137 -11.23 16.29 -16.90
C ARG A 137 -9.97 17.03 -16.41
N GLU A 138 -8.91 16.31 -16.09
CA GLU A 138 -7.63 16.92 -15.68
C GLU A 138 -7.04 17.83 -16.77
N ARG A 139 -7.05 17.36 -18.03
CA ARG A 139 -6.60 18.15 -19.18
C ARG A 139 -7.40 19.44 -19.34
N LEU A 140 -8.73 19.37 -19.23
CA LEU A 140 -9.63 20.52 -19.36
C LEU A 140 -9.42 21.53 -18.22
N HIS A 141 -9.25 21.07 -16.98
CA HIS A 141 -8.89 21.96 -15.87
C HIS A 141 -7.53 22.63 -16.08
N ALA A 142 -6.53 21.91 -16.59
CA ALA A 142 -5.22 22.50 -16.90
C ALA A 142 -5.29 23.56 -18.01
N GLU A 143 -6.15 23.34 -19.00
CA GLU A 143 -6.41 24.31 -20.07
C GLU A 143 -7.12 25.56 -19.53
N LEU A 144 -8.15 25.42 -18.69
CA LEU A 144 -8.78 26.55 -17.99
C LEU A 144 -7.78 27.32 -17.12
N ASP A 145 -6.96 26.62 -16.34
CA ASP A 145 -5.93 27.26 -15.51
C ASP A 145 -4.93 28.04 -16.36
N THR A 146 -4.66 27.60 -17.59
CA THR A 146 -3.78 28.31 -18.55
C THR A 146 -4.44 29.57 -19.10
N ILE A 147 -5.73 29.49 -19.46
CA ILE A 147 -6.52 30.65 -19.88
C ILE A 147 -6.56 31.68 -18.74
N TYR A 148 -6.88 31.25 -17.53
CA TYR A 148 -6.94 32.12 -16.37
C TYR A 148 -5.60 32.72 -16.01
N LYS A 149 -4.50 31.96 -16.03
CA LYS A 149 -3.17 32.54 -15.86
C LYS A 149 -2.90 33.61 -16.90
N ARG A 150 -3.13 33.35 -18.19
CA ARG A 150 -2.87 34.38 -19.22
C ARG A 150 -3.68 35.68 -19.01
N ILE A 151 -4.86 35.59 -18.42
CA ILE A 151 -5.75 36.73 -18.20
C ILE A 151 -5.42 37.48 -16.90
N PHE A 152 -5.15 36.74 -15.82
CA PHE A 152 -5.00 37.24 -14.45
C PHE A 152 -3.57 37.10 -13.90
N GLU A 153 -2.56 36.83 -14.74
CA GLU A 153 -1.17 36.74 -14.29
C GLU A 153 -0.57 38.12 -14.06
N GLY A 154 -0.17 38.37 -12.81
CA GLY A 154 0.37 39.65 -12.36
C GLY A 154 -0.57 40.31 -11.36
N ARG A 155 -0.24 41.55 -10.97
CA ARG A 155 -1.17 42.34 -10.14
C ARG A 155 -2.33 42.78 -11.00
N THR A 156 -3.52 42.35 -10.63
CA THR A 156 -4.75 42.76 -11.30
C THR A 156 -5.35 43.91 -10.51
N GLU A 157 -4.83 45.14 -10.71
CA GLU A 157 -5.22 46.33 -9.92
C GLU A 157 -6.74 46.61 -9.95
N GLU A 158 -7.44 46.16 -10.98
CA GLU A 158 -8.90 46.25 -11.14
C GLU A 158 -9.67 45.21 -10.29
N PHE A 159 -9.03 44.14 -9.80
CA PHE A 159 -9.63 43.01 -9.09
C PHE A 159 -8.83 42.61 -7.82
N PRO A 160 -8.82 43.44 -6.76
CA PRO A 160 -8.05 43.18 -5.54
C PRO A 160 -8.47 41.91 -4.79
N GLU A 161 -9.72 41.47 -4.95
CA GLU A 161 -10.23 40.23 -4.37
C GLU A 161 -9.59 38.98 -4.99
N GLU A 162 -9.31 39.01 -6.31
CA GLU A 162 -8.63 37.92 -7.01
C GLU A 162 -7.15 37.84 -6.59
N ASP A 163 -6.47 38.99 -6.55
CA ASP A 163 -5.08 39.09 -6.07
C ASP A 163 -4.91 38.53 -4.65
N ALA A 164 -5.86 38.85 -3.74
CA ALA A 164 -5.85 38.34 -2.37
C ALA A 164 -6.02 36.82 -2.29
N GLN A 165 -6.91 36.26 -3.12
CA GLN A 165 -7.12 34.82 -3.18
C GLN A 165 -5.95 34.09 -3.86
N GLU A 166 -5.30 34.73 -4.84
CA GLU A 166 -4.11 34.19 -5.49
C GLU A 166 -2.97 34.02 -4.48
N GLU A 167 -2.75 35.01 -3.61
CA GLU A 167 -1.74 34.92 -2.55
C GLU A 167 -2.09 33.85 -1.51
N THR A 168 -3.37 33.75 -1.13
CA THR A 168 -3.87 32.70 -0.22
C THR A 168 -3.60 31.30 -0.80
N THR A 169 -3.87 31.11 -2.09
CA THR A 169 -3.60 29.85 -2.80
C THR A 169 -2.10 29.56 -2.90
N LYS A 170 -1.27 30.58 -3.17
CA LYS A 170 0.19 30.47 -3.18
C LYS A 170 0.73 30.06 -1.81
N GLN A 171 0.21 30.63 -0.73
CA GLN A 171 0.58 30.27 0.64
C GLN A 171 0.18 28.82 0.95
N ALA A 172 -1.08 28.44 0.72
CA ALA A 172 -1.56 27.08 0.95
C ALA A 172 -0.74 26.04 0.18
N ARG A 173 -0.36 26.34 -1.07
CA ARG A 173 0.53 25.48 -1.88
C ARG A 173 1.91 25.30 -1.26
N ARG A 174 2.50 26.37 -0.74
CA ARG A 174 3.82 26.32 -0.07
C ARG A 174 3.73 25.47 1.20
N GLU A 175 2.70 25.66 2.01
CA GLU A 175 2.48 24.90 3.23
C GLU A 175 2.26 23.40 2.94
N TYR A 176 1.41 23.06 1.96
CA TYR A 176 1.22 21.68 1.52
C TYR A 176 2.54 21.06 1.04
N GLY A 177 3.31 21.77 0.21
CA GLY A 177 4.61 21.31 -0.28
C GLY A 177 5.60 21.00 0.85
N GLN A 178 5.73 21.92 1.82
CA GLN A 178 6.62 21.74 2.97
C GLN A 178 6.19 20.57 3.87
N ARG A 179 4.90 20.42 4.15
CA ARG A 179 4.38 19.29 4.95
C ARG A 179 4.61 17.96 4.22
N ARG A 180 4.39 17.92 2.91
CA ARG A 180 4.59 16.72 2.09
C ARG A 180 6.06 16.29 2.03
N GLU A 181 6.98 17.23 1.87
CA GLU A 181 8.43 16.98 1.92
C GLU A 181 8.81 16.38 3.28
N ARG A 182 8.36 17.01 4.37
CA ARG A 182 8.61 16.52 5.73
C ARG A 182 8.02 15.13 5.98
N TRP A 183 6.83 14.84 5.47
CA TRP A 183 6.25 13.50 5.54
C TRP A 183 7.08 12.47 4.78
N SER A 184 7.57 12.83 3.59
CA SER A 184 8.46 11.97 2.80
C SER A 184 9.74 11.62 3.58
N ASP A 185 10.36 12.60 4.23
CA ASP A 185 11.55 12.39 5.06
C ASP A 185 11.25 11.46 6.25
N LEU A 186 10.13 11.69 6.96
CA LEU A 186 9.70 10.84 8.08
C LEU A 186 9.42 9.41 7.63
N ARG A 187 8.72 9.23 6.51
CA ARG A 187 8.44 7.91 5.93
C ARG A 187 9.72 7.18 5.56
N GLN A 188 10.67 7.87 4.94
CA GLN A 188 11.97 7.28 4.63
C GLN A 188 12.75 6.92 5.90
N ALA A 189 12.72 7.76 6.93
CA ALA A 189 13.31 7.46 8.24
C ALA A 189 12.68 6.21 8.88
N THR A 190 11.34 6.10 8.89
CA THR A 190 10.62 4.93 9.39
C THR A 190 11.02 3.66 8.64
N GLN A 191 11.15 3.73 7.30
CA GLN A 191 11.60 2.59 6.50
C GLN A 191 13.04 2.15 6.85
N CYS A 192 13.96 3.10 7.03
CA CYS A 192 15.31 2.81 7.49
C CYS A 192 15.30 2.11 8.87
N LEU A 193 14.50 2.61 9.82
CA LEU A 193 14.38 2.00 11.16
C LEU A 193 13.72 0.62 11.13
N ALA A 194 12.69 0.42 10.31
CA ALA A 194 12.04 -0.88 10.15
C ALA A 194 13.00 -1.91 9.54
N ARG A 195 13.79 -1.51 8.53
CA ARG A 195 14.87 -2.35 7.97
C ARG A 195 15.94 -2.66 9.01
N ALA A 196 16.34 -1.66 9.80
CA ALA A 196 17.31 -1.85 10.89
C ALA A 196 16.80 -2.86 11.93
N GLN A 197 15.49 -2.86 12.23
CA GLN A 197 14.90 -3.82 13.15
C GLN A 197 14.93 -5.25 12.59
N LEU A 198 14.67 -5.43 11.29
CA LEU A 198 14.80 -6.73 10.63
C LEU A 198 16.24 -7.24 10.67
N THR A 199 17.22 -6.40 10.32
CA THR A 199 18.64 -6.79 10.35
C THR A 199 19.10 -7.14 11.76
N LEU A 200 18.61 -6.43 12.78
CA LEU A 200 18.97 -6.70 14.18
C LEU A 200 18.35 -8.01 14.71
N ARG A 201 17.14 -8.36 14.27
CA ARG A 201 16.54 -9.66 14.57
C ARG A 201 17.32 -10.81 13.95
N GLU A 202 17.84 -10.63 12.75
CA GLU A 202 18.72 -11.61 12.10
C GLU A 202 20.05 -11.77 12.86
N VAL A 203 20.60 -10.68 13.45
CA VAL A 203 21.76 -10.77 14.36
C VAL A 203 21.43 -11.65 15.55
N LEU A 204 20.28 -11.44 16.21
CA LEU A 204 19.87 -12.25 17.36
C LEU A 204 19.69 -13.74 16.99
N LEU A 205 19.16 -14.04 15.80
CA LEU A 205 19.06 -15.41 15.30
C LEU A 205 20.45 -16.04 15.10
N ASN A 206 21.37 -15.34 14.43
CA ASN A 206 22.74 -15.82 14.22
C ASN A 206 23.48 -16.04 15.55
N LEU A 207 23.30 -15.15 16.53
CA LEU A 207 23.90 -15.30 17.87
C LEU A 207 23.28 -16.46 18.64
N ALA A 208 21.97 -16.67 18.55
CA ALA A 208 21.29 -17.81 19.18
C ALA A 208 21.73 -19.15 18.58
N GLU A 209 21.88 -19.22 17.26
CA GLU A 209 22.46 -20.40 16.59
C GLU A 209 23.89 -20.65 17.06
N THR A 210 24.70 -19.59 17.17
CA THR A 210 26.08 -19.67 17.65
C THR A 210 26.13 -20.20 19.10
N LEU A 211 25.32 -19.64 20.01
CA LEU A 211 25.21 -20.12 21.39
C LEU A 211 24.85 -21.61 21.44
N ARG A 212 23.90 -22.06 20.62
CA ARG A 212 23.50 -23.47 20.56
C ARG A 212 24.63 -24.38 20.07
N TYR A 213 25.48 -23.90 19.16
CA TYR A 213 26.68 -24.63 18.75
C TYR A 213 27.69 -24.70 19.90
N CYS A 214 27.97 -23.58 20.57
CA CYS A 214 28.89 -23.54 21.71
C CYS A 214 28.43 -24.43 22.87
N GLU A 215 27.13 -24.44 23.19
CA GLU A 215 26.54 -25.33 24.19
C GLU A 215 26.73 -26.80 23.80
N ARG A 216 26.52 -27.16 22.51
CA ARG A 216 26.67 -28.54 22.04
C ARG A 216 28.13 -29.00 22.02
N ASP A 217 29.07 -28.14 21.62
CA ASP A 217 30.50 -28.47 21.64
C ASP A 217 31.05 -28.59 23.05
N LEU A 218 30.44 -27.90 24.03
CA LEU A 218 30.73 -28.12 25.46
C LEU A 218 30.57 -29.60 25.88
N TRP A 219 29.62 -30.31 25.24
CA TRP A 219 29.29 -31.71 25.51
C TRP A 219 29.92 -32.69 24.51
N THR A 220 30.41 -32.21 23.37
CA THR A 220 30.94 -33.04 22.29
C THR A 220 32.37 -32.62 22.04
N PHE A 221 33.34 -33.37 22.58
CA PHE A 221 34.79 -33.12 22.48
C PHE A 221 35.18 -32.34 21.21
N GLY A 222 35.53 -31.06 21.42
CA GLY A 222 35.61 -29.99 20.43
C GLY A 222 36.03 -30.43 19.03
N SER A 223 35.13 -30.21 18.06
CA SER A 223 35.37 -30.54 16.66
C SER A 223 35.65 -29.29 15.83
N THR A 224 36.68 -29.35 14.98
CA THR A 224 37.13 -28.25 14.09
C THR A 224 36.06 -27.75 13.12
N LEU A 225 35.01 -28.53 12.82
CA LEU A 225 33.91 -28.11 11.94
C LEU A 225 32.93 -27.15 12.60
N ALA A 226 32.86 -27.14 13.93
CA ALA A 226 31.99 -26.22 14.66
C ALA A 226 32.60 -24.82 14.75
N ASP A 227 33.93 -24.73 14.87
CA ASP A 227 34.69 -23.47 14.89
C ASP A 227 34.48 -22.64 13.61
N TRP A 228 34.52 -23.27 12.43
CA TRP A 228 34.31 -22.58 11.14
C TRP A 228 32.89 -22.03 10.97
N ARG A 229 31.87 -22.77 11.43
CA ARG A 229 30.47 -22.32 11.36
C ARG A 229 30.19 -21.20 12.34
N GLN A 230 30.73 -21.30 13.56
CA GLN A 230 30.68 -20.23 14.55
C GLN A 230 31.32 -18.94 14.01
N GLN A 231 32.45 -19.06 13.31
CA GLN A 231 33.13 -17.92 12.68
C GLN A 231 32.27 -17.24 11.59
N ASP A 232 31.64 -18.03 10.72
CA ASP A 232 30.75 -17.51 9.67
C ASP A 232 29.52 -16.80 10.27
N CYS A 233 28.90 -17.39 11.30
CA CYS A 233 27.76 -16.80 12.00
C CYS A 233 28.12 -15.46 12.68
N LEU A 234 29.26 -15.37 13.38
CA LEU A 234 29.72 -14.14 14.04
C LEU A 234 30.10 -13.04 13.04
N SER A 235 30.79 -13.40 11.95
CA SER A 235 31.12 -12.46 10.88
C SER A 235 29.86 -11.85 10.24
N ARG A 236 28.85 -12.70 9.96
CA ARG A 236 27.54 -12.25 9.45
C ARG A 236 26.80 -11.37 10.46
N ALA A 237 26.86 -11.71 11.75
CA ALA A 237 26.28 -10.90 12.81
C ALA A 237 26.94 -9.51 12.86
N GLN A 238 28.27 -9.43 12.79
CA GLN A 238 29.01 -8.16 12.79
C GLN A 238 28.66 -7.30 11.57
N GLN A 239 28.60 -7.90 10.38
CA GLN A 239 28.20 -7.19 9.16
C GLN A 239 26.80 -6.57 9.32
N LYS A 240 25.85 -7.33 9.88
CA LYS A 240 24.48 -6.86 10.11
C LYS A 240 24.38 -5.80 11.21
N VAL A 241 25.22 -5.86 12.25
CA VAL A 241 25.31 -4.79 13.26
C VAL A 241 25.77 -3.48 12.61
N THR A 242 26.84 -3.52 11.80
CA THR A 242 27.30 -2.34 11.05
C THR A 242 26.22 -1.80 10.12
N GLN A 243 25.50 -2.69 9.41
CA GLN A 243 24.38 -2.31 8.55
C GLN A 243 23.25 -1.62 9.35
N THR A 244 22.91 -2.16 10.53
CA THR A 244 21.91 -1.58 11.44
C THR A 244 22.32 -0.17 11.86
N GLN A 245 23.58 0.03 12.25
CA GLN A 245 24.10 1.35 12.63
C GLN A 245 24.04 2.36 11.47
N MET A 246 24.38 1.94 10.25
CA MET A 246 24.26 2.80 9.06
C MET A 246 22.82 3.20 8.78
N LEU A 247 21.88 2.26 8.86
CA LEU A 247 20.45 2.52 8.64
C LEU A 247 19.90 3.50 9.68
N VAL A 248 20.28 3.34 10.95
CA VAL A 248 19.89 4.29 12.01
C VAL A 248 20.54 5.65 11.79
N ALA A 249 21.82 5.71 11.39
CA ALA A 249 22.48 6.97 11.07
C ALA A 249 21.81 7.70 9.88
N GLN A 250 21.34 6.96 8.87
CA GLN A 250 20.55 7.51 7.77
C GLN A 250 19.20 8.05 8.27
N ALA A 251 18.48 7.28 9.08
CA ALA A 251 17.22 7.71 9.68
C ALA A 251 17.39 9.01 10.50
N ARG A 252 18.50 9.14 11.24
CA ARG A 252 18.83 10.33 12.03
C ARG A 252 19.07 11.59 11.21
N ARG A 253 19.54 11.46 9.96
CA ARG A 253 19.71 12.60 9.05
C ARG A 253 18.38 13.16 8.56
N LEU A 254 17.39 12.28 8.42
CA LEU A 254 16.05 12.60 7.94
C LEU A 254 15.12 13.04 9.09
N ASP A 255 15.22 12.39 10.26
CA ASP A 255 14.49 12.74 11.47
C ASP A 255 15.46 12.92 12.66
N PRO A 256 15.77 14.18 13.05
CA PRO A 256 16.65 14.47 14.18
C PRO A 256 16.16 13.92 15.54
N ARG A 257 14.89 13.52 15.66
CA ARG A 257 14.33 12.94 16.90
C ARG A 257 14.75 11.48 17.09
N VAL A 258 15.27 10.82 16.06
CA VAL A 258 15.83 9.47 16.15
C VAL A 258 17.11 9.51 16.97
N GLN A 259 17.21 8.61 17.95
CA GLN A 259 18.36 8.55 18.85
C GLN A 259 19.38 7.52 18.36
N ALA A 260 20.65 7.72 18.73
CA ALA A 260 21.66 6.69 18.50
C ALA A 260 21.32 5.40 19.26
N LEU A 261 21.64 4.25 18.68
CA LEU A 261 21.49 2.98 19.37
C LEU A 261 22.56 2.83 20.46
N PRO A 262 22.27 2.08 21.53
CA PRO A 262 23.30 1.60 22.46
C PRO A 262 24.42 0.85 21.73
N ALA A 263 25.62 0.86 22.32
CA ALA A 263 26.72 0.06 21.81
C ALA A 263 26.34 -1.44 21.79
N MET A 264 26.66 -2.10 20.68
CA MET A 264 26.48 -3.54 20.48
C MET A 264 27.86 -4.13 20.21
N ASN A 265 28.55 -4.54 21.26
CA ASN A 265 29.86 -5.17 21.12
C ASN A 265 29.66 -6.66 20.93
N LEU A 266 29.93 -7.15 19.73
CA LEU A 266 30.00 -8.58 19.47
C LEU A 266 31.40 -9.09 19.79
N VAL A 267 31.50 -10.35 20.22
CA VAL A 267 32.78 -11.04 20.36
C VAL A 267 33.50 -11.07 19.01
N GLN A 268 34.73 -10.52 18.97
CA GLN A 268 35.54 -10.42 17.75
C GLN A 268 36.61 -11.53 17.67
N HIS A 269 37.00 -11.85 16.44
CA HIS A 269 37.95 -12.92 16.08
C HIS A 269 39.34 -12.81 16.74
N ASP A 270 39.84 -11.59 16.99
CA ASP A 270 41.19 -11.40 17.55
C ASP A 270 41.33 -11.94 18.97
N TRP A 271 40.21 -12.16 19.67
CA TRP A 271 40.22 -12.78 20.99
C TRP A 271 40.28 -14.30 20.88
N VAL A 272 39.78 -14.88 19.78
CA VAL A 272 39.77 -16.32 19.56
C VAL A 272 41.19 -16.82 19.20
N GLY A 273 41.97 -16.04 18.44
CA GLY A 273 43.34 -16.40 18.05
C GLY A 273 44.32 -16.57 19.23
N GLU A 274 44.22 -15.76 20.28
CA GLU A 274 45.06 -15.88 21.48
C GLU A 274 44.54 -16.92 22.51
N LEU A 275 43.27 -17.33 22.40
CA LEU A 275 42.59 -18.22 23.34
C LEU A 275 42.47 -19.69 22.87
N VAL A 276 42.88 -20.02 21.63
CA VAL A 276 42.68 -21.35 21.03
C VAL A 276 43.72 -22.41 21.42
N PHE A 277 44.73 -22.11 22.24
CA PHE A 277 45.75 -23.10 22.64
C PHE A 277 45.78 -23.50 24.13
N GLY A 278 44.73 -23.22 24.89
CA GLY A 278 44.63 -23.61 26.31
C GLY A 278 43.39 -24.47 26.62
N THR A 279 43.60 -25.64 27.18
CA THR A 279 42.61 -26.71 27.40
C THR A 279 41.57 -26.40 28.51
N PHE A 280 40.30 -26.74 28.26
CA PHE A 280 39.18 -26.97 29.20
C PHE A 280 38.65 -25.82 30.09
N LEU A 281 39.44 -24.80 30.48
CA LEU A 281 39.00 -23.74 31.40
C LEU A 281 38.37 -22.49 30.73
N PHE A 282 38.36 -22.43 29.39
CA PHE A 282 38.01 -21.24 28.60
C PHE A 282 36.60 -21.24 27.98
N HIS A 283 35.84 -22.32 28.11
CA HIS A 283 34.51 -22.39 27.50
C HIS A 283 33.44 -21.58 28.26
N THR A 284 33.57 -21.42 29.58
CA THR A 284 32.64 -20.59 30.37
C THR A 284 32.81 -19.11 30.06
N SER A 285 34.05 -18.60 29.96
CA SER A 285 34.29 -17.18 29.64
C SER A 285 33.82 -16.82 28.23
N PHE A 286 34.00 -17.70 27.24
CA PHE A 286 33.48 -17.47 25.88
C PHE A 286 31.95 -17.48 25.85
N LEU A 287 31.33 -18.44 26.53
CA LEU A 287 29.88 -18.51 26.64
C LEU A 287 29.32 -17.27 27.37
N ASP A 288 29.97 -16.79 28.42
CA ASP A 288 29.62 -15.56 29.14
C ASP A 288 29.73 -14.32 28.23
N MET A 289 30.80 -14.21 27.42
CA MET A 289 30.98 -13.13 26.45
C MET A 289 29.91 -13.15 25.34
N MET A 290 29.53 -14.34 24.87
CA MET A 290 28.46 -14.51 23.89
C MET A 290 27.09 -14.16 24.49
N GLN A 291 26.81 -14.57 25.72
CA GLN A 291 25.61 -14.18 26.44
C GLN A 291 25.55 -12.66 26.63
N GLN A 292 26.66 -12.03 26.98
CA GLN A 292 26.77 -10.57 27.08
C GLN A 292 26.50 -9.89 25.73
N SER A 293 27.07 -10.39 24.63
CA SER A 293 26.79 -9.87 23.28
C SER A 293 25.30 -9.95 22.94
N VAL A 294 24.64 -11.05 23.28
CA VAL A 294 23.18 -11.21 23.10
C VAL A 294 22.40 -10.20 23.94
N LEU A 295 22.80 -9.97 25.20
CA LEU A 295 22.14 -8.99 26.06
C LEU A 295 22.28 -7.57 25.50
N GLU A 296 23.46 -7.19 24.99
CA GLU A 296 23.69 -5.88 24.37
C GLU A 296 22.83 -5.68 23.12
N VAL A 297 22.79 -6.68 22.23
CA VAL A 297 21.96 -6.65 21.02
C VAL A 297 20.46 -6.61 21.38
N LYS A 298 20.02 -7.34 22.40
CA LYS A 298 18.63 -7.29 22.89
C LYS A 298 18.25 -5.89 23.41
N ARG A 299 19.11 -5.25 24.21
CA ARG A 299 18.88 -3.87 24.66
C ARG A 299 18.77 -2.91 23.50
N ALA A 300 19.62 -3.05 22.48
CA ALA A 300 19.55 -2.25 21.27
C ALA A 300 18.25 -2.53 20.48
N GLU A 301 17.76 -3.77 20.43
CA GLU A 301 16.49 -4.14 19.79
C GLU A 301 15.29 -3.52 20.51
N GLU A 302 15.27 -3.55 21.83
CA GLU A 302 14.22 -2.92 22.63
C GLU A 302 14.15 -1.40 22.38
N VAL A 303 15.32 -0.73 22.39
CA VAL A 303 15.42 0.70 22.09
C VAL A 303 14.97 0.98 20.65
N LEU A 304 15.43 0.18 19.68
CA LEU A 304 15.05 0.34 18.28
C LEU A 304 13.55 0.11 18.07
N ALA A 305 12.96 -0.88 18.74
CA ALA A 305 11.53 -1.18 18.67
C ALA A 305 10.67 -0.02 19.22
N VAL A 306 11.12 0.64 20.28
CA VAL A 306 10.49 1.87 20.77
C VAL A 306 10.61 2.98 19.73
N GLN A 307 11.80 3.19 19.16
CA GLN A 307 12.02 4.23 18.15
C GLN A 307 11.19 4.00 16.87
N VAL A 308 11.06 2.76 16.40
CA VAL A 308 10.19 2.41 15.25
C VAL A 308 8.74 2.75 15.55
N ARG A 309 8.23 2.41 16.74
CA ARG A 309 6.84 2.75 17.12
C ARG A 309 6.63 4.25 17.18
N GLN A 310 7.56 4.98 17.76
CA GLN A 310 7.49 6.45 17.84
C GLN A 310 7.61 7.10 16.45
N ALA A 311 8.46 6.57 15.56
CA ALA A 311 8.60 7.08 14.19
C ALA A 311 7.33 6.85 13.38
N LYS A 312 6.71 5.66 13.48
CA LYS A 312 5.40 5.38 12.86
C LYS A 312 4.31 6.34 13.34
N SER A 313 4.19 6.54 14.65
CA SER A 313 3.23 7.51 15.19
C SER A 313 3.44 8.91 14.62
N ARG A 314 4.69 9.37 14.48
CA ARG A 314 5.00 10.67 13.87
C ARG A 314 4.68 10.72 12.37
N GLU A 315 4.92 9.62 11.65
CA GLU A 315 4.56 9.49 10.24
C GLU A 315 3.05 9.58 10.05
N ASP A 316 2.27 8.88 10.89
CA ASP A 316 0.80 8.88 10.87
C ASP A 316 0.25 10.28 11.21
N ASP A 317 0.77 10.92 12.26
CA ASP A 317 0.38 12.29 12.64
C ASP A 317 0.70 13.30 11.53
N MET A 318 1.87 13.15 10.88
CA MET A 318 2.26 14.03 9.78
C MET A 318 1.42 13.75 8.52
N GLN A 319 1.04 12.50 8.27
CA GLN A 319 0.15 12.15 7.16
C GLN A 319 -1.20 12.87 7.31
N ALA A 320 -1.76 12.91 8.52
CA ALA A 320 -2.99 13.65 8.79
C ALA A 320 -2.82 15.16 8.51
N GLN A 321 -1.68 15.76 8.90
CA GLN A 321 -1.38 17.17 8.62
C GLN A 321 -1.16 17.47 7.14
N VAL A 322 -0.61 16.53 6.37
CA VAL A 322 -0.48 16.65 4.91
C VAL A 322 -1.86 16.64 4.27
N GLU A 323 -2.75 15.77 4.71
CA GLU A 323 -4.10 15.67 4.14
C GLU A 323 -4.94 16.89 4.49
N GLU A 324 -4.84 17.42 5.70
CA GLU A 324 -5.44 18.71 6.07
C GLU A 324 -4.95 19.85 5.16
N ALA A 325 -3.63 19.98 4.97
CA ALA A 325 -3.06 21.02 4.11
C ALA A 325 -3.40 20.81 2.63
N ARG A 326 -3.55 19.56 2.19
CA ARG A 326 -4.00 19.21 0.85
C ARG A 326 -5.43 19.71 0.63
N VAL A 327 -6.34 19.39 1.54
CA VAL A 327 -7.74 19.87 1.47
C VAL A 327 -7.78 21.39 1.45
N ALA A 328 -7.03 22.06 2.35
CA ALA A 328 -6.96 23.52 2.37
C ALA A 328 -6.44 24.11 1.05
N PHE A 329 -5.43 23.50 0.43
CA PHE A 329 -4.91 23.91 -0.87
C PHE A 329 -5.93 23.68 -2.00
N GLU A 330 -6.60 22.51 -2.03
CA GLU A 330 -7.62 22.18 -3.01
C GLU A 330 -8.82 23.14 -2.92
N THR A 331 -9.29 23.46 -1.71
CA THR A 331 -10.33 24.46 -1.47
C THR A 331 -9.90 25.84 -1.95
N ALA A 332 -8.71 26.31 -1.55
CA ALA A 332 -8.21 27.62 -2.00
C ALA A 332 -8.10 27.72 -3.53
N GLN A 333 -7.70 26.63 -4.21
CA GLN A 333 -7.65 26.55 -5.66
C GLN A 333 -9.05 26.56 -6.30
N GLN A 334 -10.03 25.89 -5.69
CA GLN A 334 -11.43 25.94 -6.12
C GLN A 334 -11.99 27.36 -6.00
N ASP A 335 -11.81 28.01 -4.86
CA ASP A 335 -12.25 29.38 -4.62
C ASP A 335 -11.62 30.36 -5.61
N LEU A 336 -10.31 30.24 -5.87
CA LEU A 336 -9.62 31.06 -6.87
C LEU A 336 -10.20 30.87 -8.28
N ARG A 337 -10.49 29.63 -8.67
CA ARG A 337 -11.13 29.34 -9.96
C ARG A 337 -12.54 29.91 -10.03
N GLN A 338 -13.30 29.85 -8.95
CA GLN A 338 -14.65 30.39 -8.86
C GLN A 338 -14.65 31.92 -9.03
N ILE A 339 -13.78 32.63 -8.31
CA ILE A 339 -13.63 34.09 -8.44
C ILE A 339 -13.25 34.46 -9.88
N ARG A 340 -12.27 33.76 -10.46
CA ARG A 340 -11.83 33.99 -11.84
C ARG A 340 -12.93 33.71 -12.86
N TYR A 341 -13.72 32.67 -12.65
CA TYR A 341 -14.90 32.37 -13.48
C TYR A 341 -15.93 33.51 -13.42
N GLU A 342 -16.28 33.96 -12.21
CA GLU A 342 -17.26 35.04 -12.03
C GLU A 342 -16.77 36.35 -12.64
N LEU A 343 -15.50 36.69 -12.47
CA LEU A 343 -14.88 37.86 -13.09
C LEU A 343 -14.87 37.74 -14.62
N PHE A 344 -14.52 36.57 -15.16
CA PHE A 344 -14.55 36.29 -16.59
C PHE A 344 -15.97 36.47 -17.16
N MET A 345 -17.00 35.92 -16.52
CA MET A 345 -18.39 36.06 -16.98
C MET A 345 -18.89 37.51 -16.91
N LYS A 346 -18.62 38.22 -15.80
CA LYS A 346 -19.03 39.63 -15.62
C LYS A 346 -18.43 40.56 -16.67
N THR A 347 -17.21 40.26 -17.13
CA THR A 347 -16.48 41.08 -18.11
C THR A 347 -16.72 40.66 -19.56
N ALA A 348 -17.03 39.37 -19.79
CA ALA A 348 -17.34 38.83 -21.12
C ALA A 348 -18.78 39.12 -21.59
N ASP A 349 -19.71 39.36 -20.65
CA ASP A 349 -21.09 39.80 -20.89
C ASP A 349 -21.48 40.93 -19.91
N PRO A 350 -21.05 42.18 -20.17
CA PRO A 350 -21.43 43.30 -19.32
C PRO A 350 -22.95 43.53 -19.37
N PRO A 351 -23.60 43.84 -18.24
CA PRO A 351 -25.03 44.15 -18.21
C PRO A 351 -25.35 45.30 -19.16
N PRO A 352 -26.54 45.30 -19.82
CA PRO A 352 -26.90 46.35 -20.77
C PRO A 352 -26.81 47.72 -20.10
N PRO A 353 -26.25 48.74 -20.78
CA PRO A 353 -26.09 50.06 -20.19
C PRO A 353 -27.47 50.60 -19.78
N TYR A 354 -27.59 51.04 -18.53
CA TYR A 354 -28.77 51.75 -18.07
C TYR A 354 -28.93 53.00 -18.94
N THR A 355 -29.90 52.98 -19.85
CA THR A 355 -30.36 54.20 -20.52
C THR A 355 -31.12 55.01 -19.48
N GLU A 356 -30.49 56.08 -18.97
CA GLU A 356 -31.23 57.13 -18.29
C GLU A 356 -32.37 57.59 -19.20
N PRO A 357 -33.63 57.61 -18.74
CA PRO A 357 -34.71 58.17 -19.53
C PRO A 357 -34.42 59.65 -19.76
N MET A 358 -34.17 60.02 -21.03
CA MET A 358 -34.05 61.42 -21.45
C MET A 358 -35.25 62.19 -20.89
N SER A 359 -34.95 63.16 -20.04
CA SER A 359 -35.94 64.14 -19.59
C SER A 359 -36.54 64.82 -20.82
N PRO A 360 -37.87 64.77 -21.04
CA PRO A 360 -38.48 65.45 -22.17
C PRO A 360 -38.24 66.95 -22.04
N GLY A 361 -37.47 67.49 -23.00
CA GLY A 361 -37.21 68.92 -23.10
C GLY A 361 -38.52 69.69 -23.20
N ILE A 362 -38.71 70.61 -22.25
CA ILE A 362 -39.77 71.63 -22.32
C ILE A 362 -39.39 72.58 -23.45
N SER A 363 -40.16 72.55 -24.54
CA SER A 363 -40.12 73.57 -25.60
C SER A 363 -41.42 74.36 -25.61
N VAL A 364 -41.25 75.66 -25.34
CA VAL A 364 -42.17 76.82 -25.45
C VAL A 364 -43.24 76.97 -24.38
#